data_AF-A0A7W8HAJ2-F1
#
_entry.id   AF-A0A7W8HAJ2-F1
#
_cell.length_a   1.000
_cell.length_b   1.000
_cell.length_c   1.000
_cell.angle_alpha   90.00
_cell.angle_beta   90.00
_cell.angle_gamma   90.00
#
_symmetry.space_group_name_H-M   'P 1'
#
loop_
_entity.id
_entity.type
_entity.pdbx_description
1 polymer ?
#
loop_
_entity_poly.entity_id
_entity_poly.type
_entity_poly.pdbx_seq_one_letter_code
_entity_poly.pdbx_strand_id
1 'polypeptide(L)'
;MNTKDGWKPENSGDQDEIRLEGVIGLHRCYDWKPYSYHRLMRILAENGLKAENLWQGYKANRNPGYRELYRIVRVSDGEVIKDVIDLNGMRRAFAALDIPLEDEKTLAGKTVSRSGRNRQTEAFLQFIRNISSDSGGEK
;
A
#
# COMPACT_ATOMS: atom_id res chain seq x y z
N MET A 1 -29.91 -10.80 -55.16
CA MET A 1 -29.74 -11.71 -54.01
C MET A 1 -28.26 -11.67 -53.63
N ASN A 2 -27.90 -10.93 -52.58
CA ASN A 2 -26.49 -10.74 -52.20
C ASN A 2 -26.18 -11.71 -51.05
N THR A 3 -25.32 -12.69 -51.33
CA THR A 3 -24.90 -13.73 -50.38
C THR A 3 -24.02 -13.11 -49.30
N LYS A 4 -24.30 -13.50 -48.05
CA LYS A 4 -23.63 -13.03 -46.84
C LYS A 4 -22.17 -13.53 -46.84
N ASP A 5 -21.22 -12.63 -47.00
CA ASP A 5 -19.82 -12.92 -46.66
C ASP A 5 -19.70 -13.01 -45.15
N GLY A 6 -19.43 -14.23 -44.67
CA GLY A 6 -19.28 -14.56 -43.27
C GLY A 6 -18.04 -13.90 -42.68
N TRP A 7 -18.20 -13.26 -41.52
CA TRP A 7 -17.07 -12.85 -40.69
C TRP A 7 -16.31 -14.11 -40.25
N LYS A 8 -15.08 -14.25 -40.75
CA LYS A 8 -14.10 -15.18 -40.19
C LYS A 8 -13.17 -14.38 -39.28
N PRO A 9 -13.06 -14.69 -37.98
CA PRO A 9 -11.95 -14.16 -37.21
C PRO A 9 -10.68 -14.76 -37.78
N GLU A 10 -9.88 -13.92 -38.40
CA GLU A 10 -8.49 -14.22 -38.68
C GLU A 10 -7.75 -14.34 -37.34
N ASN A 11 -7.64 -15.59 -36.87
CA ASN A 11 -6.67 -16.01 -35.86
C ASN A 11 -5.26 -15.76 -36.43
N SER A 12 -4.80 -14.51 -36.41
CA SER A 12 -3.38 -14.23 -36.30
C SER A 12 -3.07 -14.30 -34.82
N GLY A 13 -2.60 -15.47 -34.39
CA GLY A 13 -1.97 -15.65 -33.10
C GLY A 13 -0.63 -14.93 -33.07
N ASP A 14 -0.66 -13.60 -33.25
CA ASP A 14 0.46 -12.73 -32.91
C ASP A 14 0.58 -12.80 -31.39
N GLN A 15 1.38 -13.77 -30.94
CA GLN A 15 1.91 -13.74 -29.61
C GLN A 15 2.83 -12.52 -29.58
N ASP A 16 2.34 -11.42 -29.02
CA ASP A 16 3.14 -10.25 -28.68
C ASP A 16 4.25 -10.71 -27.71
N GLU A 17 5.39 -11.11 -28.27
CA GLU A 17 6.51 -11.66 -27.54
C GLU A 17 7.24 -10.52 -26.81
N ILE A 18 7.00 -10.38 -25.50
CA ILE A 18 7.65 -9.35 -24.68
C ILE A 18 9.06 -9.84 -24.31
N ARG A 19 10.08 -9.27 -24.95
CA ARG A 19 11.50 -9.55 -24.65
C ARG A 19 12.02 -8.63 -23.55
N LEU A 20 12.34 -9.21 -22.39
CA LEU A 20 12.83 -8.51 -21.20
C LEU A 20 14.35 -8.66 -21.05
N GLU A 21 15.11 -8.25 -22.07
CA GLU A 21 16.57 -8.33 -22.02
C GLU A 21 17.16 -7.37 -20.97
N GLY A 22 17.99 -7.89 -20.05
CA GLY A 22 18.65 -7.09 -19.01
C GLY A 22 17.80 -6.77 -17.77
N VAL A 23 16.58 -7.32 -17.66
CA VAL A 23 15.76 -7.16 -16.45
C VAL A 23 16.26 -8.09 -15.34
N ILE A 24 16.69 -7.51 -14.22
CA ILE A 24 17.23 -8.23 -13.05
C ILE A 24 16.12 -8.98 -12.28
N GLY A 25 14.87 -8.51 -12.37
CA GLY A 25 13.70 -9.18 -11.80
C GLY A 25 12.41 -8.35 -11.89
N LEU A 26 11.27 -9.01 -11.70
CA LEU A 26 9.96 -8.37 -11.59
C LEU A 26 9.63 -8.14 -10.11
N HIS A 27 9.29 -6.91 -9.73
CA HIS A 27 8.84 -6.58 -8.37
C HIS A 27 7.41 -6.03 -8.40
N ARG A 28 6.64 -6.31 -7.34
CA ARG A 28 5.28 -5.80 -7.19
C ARG A 28 5.33 -4.38 -6.65
N CYS A 29 5.04 -3.41 -7.51
CA CYS A 29 4.70 -2.06 -7.07
C CYS A 29 3.25 -2.01 -6.62
N TYR A 30 2.95 -1.07 -5.72
CA TYR A 30 1.60 -0.82 -5.26
C TYR A 30 1.26 0.64 -5.53
N ASP A 31 0.04 0.91 -6.00
CA ASP A 31 -0.45 2.29 -6.15
C ASP A 31 -0.63 2.99 -4.81
N TRP A 32 -0.79 2.21 -3.74
CA TRP A 32 -0.98 2.71 -2.39
C TRP A 32 -0.58 1.64 -1.36
N LYS A 33 0.12 2.07 -0.30
CA LYS A 33 0.38 1.27 0.90
C LYS A 33 -0.07 2.04 2.15
N PRO A 34 -0.50 1.35 3.22
CA PRO A 34 -1.06 1.96 4.42
C PRO A 34 0.01 2.56 5.36
N TYR A 35 0.87 3.45 4.88
CA TYR A 35 1.89 4.06 5.73
C TYR A 35 1.27 4.85 6.88
N SER A 36 1.79 4.65 8.08
CA SER A 36 1.48 5.50 9.23
C SER A 36 2.10 6.89 9.04
N TYR A 37 1.53 7.91 9.68
CA TYR A 37 2.09 9.27 9.69
C TYR A 37 3.57 9.25 10.09
N HIS A 38 3.91 8.55 11.17
CA HIS A 38 5.28 8.46 11.67
C HIS A 38 6.24 7.82 10.66
N ARG A 39 5.80 6.80 9.91
CA ARG A 39 6.65 6.20 8.86
C ARG A 39 6.91 7.19 7.73
N LEU A 40 5.88 7.90 7.27
CA LEU A 40 6.03 8.93 6.23
C LEU A 40 7.06 9.99 6.65
N MET A 41 6.98 10.49 7.88
CA MET A 41 7.93 11.49 8.39
C MET A 41 9.36 10.95 8.49
N ARG A 42 9.54 9.68 8.87
CA ARG A 42 10.87 9.05 8.92
C ARG A 42 11.47 8.88 7.53
N ILE A 43 10.70 8.43 6.54
CA ILE A 43 11.13 8.36 5.14
C ILE A 43 11.65 9.73 4.68
N LEU A 44 10.92 10.80 4.98
CA LEU A 44 11.36 12.16 4.65
C LEU A 44 12.68 12.51 5.35
N ALA A 45 12.76 12.28 6.67
CA ALA A 45 13.96 12.59 7.45
C ALA A 45 15.20 11.80 6.99
N GLU A 46 15.05 10.52 6.64
CA GLU A 46 16.09 9.66 6.08
C GLU A 46 16.68 10.23 4.78
N ASN A 47 15.89 11.05 4.06
CA ASN A 47 16.29 11.70 2.80
C ASN A 47 16.62 13.19 2.97
N GLY A 48 16.80 13.69 4.20
CA GLY A 48 17.11 15.09 4.46
C GLY A 48 15.94 16.04 4.14
N LEU A 49 14.70 15.54 4.19
CA LEU A 49 13.47 16.28 3.94
C LEU A 49 12.64 16.41 5.22
N LYS A 50 11.79 17.43 5.28
CA LYS A 50 10.77 17.62 6.32
C LYS A 50 9.42 17.98 5.68
N ALA A 51 8.33 17.63 6.36
CA ALA A 51 7.00 18.07 6.01
C ALA A 51 6.56 19.22 6.94
N GLU A 52 6.22 20.36 6.37
CA GLU A 52 5.66 21.52 7.07
C GLU A 52 4.14 21.52 6.90
N ASN A 53 3.40 21.58 8.00
CA ASN A 53 1.93 21.65 7.92
C ASN A 53 1.51 23.02 7.40
N LEU A 54 0.84 23.05 6.25
CA LEU A 54 0.28 24.27 5.66
C LEU A 54 -1.10 24.55 6.20
N TRP A 55 -1.90 23.49 6.32
CA TRP A 55 -3.28 23.61 6.73
C TRP A 55 -3.73 22.32 7.39
N GLN A 56 -3.96 22.40 8.70
CA GLN A 56 -4.51 21.28 9.45
C GLN A 56 -6.04 21.30 9.45
N GLY A 57 -6.71 22.42 9.17
CA GLY A 57 -8.17 22.56 9.10
C GLY A 57 -8.94 22.11 10.36
N TYR A 58 -9.90 22.90 10.85
CA TYR A 58 -10.70 22.55 12.03
C TYR A 58 -11.49 21.20 11.93
N LYS A 59 -11.61 20.62 10.72
CA LYS A 59 -12.26 19.33 10.46
C LYS A 59 -11.41 18.34 9.64
N ALA A 60 -10.10 18.55 9.50
CA ALA A 60 -9.31 17.57 8.76
C ALA A 60 -9.38 16.19 9.40
N ASN A 61 -9.46 15.16 8.56
CA ASN A 61 -9.59 13.76 8.96
C ASN A 61 -10.90 13.41 9.71
N ARG A 62 -11.84 14.37 9.87
CA ARG A 62 -13.19 14.15 10.43
C ARG A 62 -14.30 14.20 9.37
N ASN A 63 -14.07 14.87 8.25
CA ASN A 63 -15.04 14.99 7.16
C ASN A 63 -14.40 14.55 5.82
N PRO A 64 -15.06 13.73 5.00
CA PRO A 64 -14.58 13.40 3.66
C PRO A 64 -14.37 14.68 2.85
N GLY A 65 -13.13 14.93 2.43
CA GLY A 65 -12.72 16.12 1.67
C GLY A 65 -11.86 17.12 2.45
N TYR A 66 -11.87 17.10 3.79
CA TYR A 66 -10.95 17.90 4.61
C TYR A 66 -9.71 17.07 4.94
N ARG A 67 -8.58 17.43 4.35
CA ARG A 67 -7.29 16.73 4.54
C ARG A 67 -6.23 17.70 5.01
N GLU A 68 -5.35 17.21 5.86
CA GLU A 68 -4.16 17.96 6.24
C GLU A 68 -3.24 18.09 5.03
N LEU A 69 -2.83 19.33 4.76
CA LEU A 69 -1.92 19.65 3.66
C LEU A 69 -0.55 19.99 4.21
N TYR A 70 0.46 19.51 3.50
CA TYR A 70 1.85 19.64 3.84
C TYR A 70 2.64 20.21 2.67
N ARG A 71 3.72 20.91 2.99
CA ARG A 71 4.80 21.27 2.08
C ARG A 71 6.02 20.41 2.41
N ILE A 72 6.68 19.84 1.41
CA ILE A 72 7.94 19.11 1.59
C ILE A 72 9.09 20.06 1.30
N VAL A 73 9.99 20.17 2.26
CA VAL A 73 11.14 21.09 2.24
C VAL A 73 12.43 20.32 2.49
N ARG A 74 13.48 20.62 1.74
CA ARG A 74 14.82 20.08 2.00
C ARG A 74 15.44 20.81 3.18
N VAL A 75 16.01 20.04 4.11
CA VAL A 75 16.54 20.58 5.38
C VAL A 75 17.83 21.38 5.18
N SER A 76 18.64 21.05 4.17
CA SER A 76 19.97 21.67 3.97
C SER A 76 19.91 23.13 3.54
N ASP A 77 18.98 23.49 2.67
CA ASP A 77 18.89 24.79 2.00
C ASP A 77 17.50 25.45 2.13
N GLY A 78 16.52 24.74 2.68
CA GLY A 78 15.15 25.23 2.77
C GLY A 78 14.40 25.18 1.43
N GLU A 79 14.92 24.50 0.41
CA GLU A 79 14.27 24.40 -0.89
C GLU A 79 12.93 23.66 -0.78
N VAL A 80 11.88 24.25 -1.37
CA VAL A 80 10.57 23.63 -1.44
C VAL A 80 10.56 22.59 -2.56
N ILE A 81 10.61 21.32 -2.19
CA ILE A 81 10.56 20.19 -3.13
C ILE A 81 9.13 19.93 -3.61
N LYS A 82 8.16 20.08 -2.70
CA LYS A 82 6.74 19.95 -3.03
C LYS A 82 5.92 20.97 -2.27
N ASP A 83 5.18 21.77 -3.01
CA ASP A 83 4.38 22.89 -2.53
C ASP A 83 3.19 22.46 -1.68
N VAL A 84 2.38 21.51 -2.17
CA VAL A 84 1.15 21.04 -1.53
C VAL A 84 0.98 19.55 -1.75
N ILE A 85 0.86 18.79 -0.66
CA ILE A 85 0.59 17.34 -0.68
C ILE A 85 -0.16 16.92 0.58
N ASP A 86 -1.10 15.98 0.45
CA ASP A 86 -1.74 15.33 1.60
C ASP A 86 -1.05 13.99 1.95
N LEU A 87 -1.40 13.41 3.10
CA LEU A 87 -0.81 12.12 3.51
C LEU A 87 -1.10 10.98 2.52
N ASN A 88 -2.22 11.01 1.80
CA ASN A 88 -2.53 9.98 0.80
C ASN A 88 -1.67 10.13 -0.45
N GLY A 89 -1.38 11.35 -0.89
CA GLY A 89 -0.42 11.64 -1.94
C GLY A 89 0.95 11.10 -1.58
N MET A 90 1.42 11.32 -0.34
CA MET A 90 2.68 10.75 0.13
C MET A 90 2.67 9.22 0.10
N ARG A 91 1.58 8.58 0.57
CA ARG A 91 1.43 7.11 0.53
C ARG A 91 1.51 6.55 -0.87
N ARG A 92 0.86 7.19 -1.84
CA ARG A 92 0.87 6.78 -3.25
C ARG A 92 2.28 6.94 -3.84
N ALA A 93 2.90 8.09 -3.60
CA ALA A 93 4.26 8.37 -4.10
C ALA A 93 5.28 7.35 -3.58
N PHE A 94 5.28 7.08 -2.28
CA PHE A 94 6.23 6.12 -1.69
C PHE A 94 5.93 4.67 -2.05
N ALA A 95 4.66 4.31 -2.26
CA ALA A 95 4.29 2.98 -2.72
C ALA A 95 4.73 2.74 -4.18
N ALA A 96 4.62 3.77 -5.04
CA ALA A 96 5.08 3.73 -6.42
C ALA A 96 6.61 3.63 -6.54
N LEU A 97 7.34 4.19 -5.57
CA LEU A 97 8.80 4.06 -5.43
C LEU A 97 9.22 2.75 -4.72
N ASP A 98 8.26 1.87 -4.44
CA ASP A 98 8.42 0.62 -3.69
C ASP A 98 9.17 0.77 -2.34
N ILE A 99 8.96 1.89 -1.65
CA ILE A 99 9.58 2.09 -0.34
C ILE A 99 8.95 1.12 0.69
N PRO A 100 9.74 0.45 1.55
CA PRO A 100 9.20 -0.46 2.54
C PRO A 100 8.20 0.21 3.51
N LEU A 101 7.06 -0.45 3.70
CA LEU A 101 6.00 0.00 4.60
C LEU A 101 6.47 0.06 6.07
N GLU A 102 7.30 -0.89 6.46
CA GLU A 102 7.78 -1.05 7.83
C GLU A 102 9.30 -0.87 7.86
N ASP A 103 9.77 -0.29 8.95
CA ASP A 103 11.18 -0.20 9.32
C ASP A 103 11.36 -0.83 10.71
N GLU A 104 12.60 -0.92 11.18
CA GLU A 104 12.93 -1.46 12.51
C GLU A 104 12.08 -0.83 13.63
N LYS A 105 11.81 0.48 13.55
CA LYS A 105 10.98 1.21 14.53
C LYS A 105 9.51 0.85 14.46
N THR A 106 9.01 0.48 13.29
CA THR A 106 7.64 -0.01 13.09
C THR A 106 7.49 -1.43 13.62
N LEU A 107 8.56 -2.23 13.51
CA LEU A 107 8.60 -3.63 13.95
C LEU A 107 8.85 -3.75 15.45
N ALA A 108 9.62 -2.85 16.07
CA ALA A 108 9.99 -2.90 17.50
C ALA A 108 8.78 -2.88 18.47
N GLY A 109 7.62 -2.38 18.02
CA GLY A 109 6.37 -2.37 18.80
C GLY A 109 5.46 -3.58 18.56
N LYS A 110 5.77 -4.42 17.56
CA LYS A 110 5.05 -5.67 17.29
C LYS A 110 5.76 -6.79 18.02
N THR A 111 5.44 -6.97 19.31
CA THR A 111 5.84 -8.17 20.03
C THR A 111 5.35 -9.37 19.23
N VAL A 112 6.29 -10.16 18.71
CA VAL A 112 6.02 -11.41 18.02
C VAL A 112 5.23 -12.27 19.02
N SER A 113 3.92 -12.41 18.78
CA SER A 113 3.16 -13.49 19.40
C SER A 113 3.98 -14.77 19.23
N ARG A 114 4.12 -15.64 20.23
CA ARG A 114 4.83 -16.92 20.03
C ARG A 114 4.21 -17.78 18.90
N SER A 115 2.99 -17.45 18.42
CA SER A 115 2.37 -18.04 17.21
C SER A 115 2.39 -17.12 15.96
N GLY A 116 2.80 -15.86 16.09
CA GLY A 116 2.80 -14.85 15.02
C GLY A 116 1.44 -14.27 14.64
N ARG A 117 0.32 -14.73 15.23
CA ARG A 117 -1.05 -14.28 14.86
C ARG A 117 -1.59 -13.19 15.80
N ASN A 118 -2.45 -12.32 15.26
CA ASN A 118 -3.25 -11.37 16.05
C ASN A 118 -4.15 -12.17 17.02
N ARG A 119 -4.25 -11.70 18.27
CA ARG A 119 -5.10 -12.26 19.33
C ARG A 119 -6.54 -12.52 18.88
N GLN A 120 -7.11 -11.66 18.04
CA GLN A 120 -8.45 -11.83 17.47
C GLN A 120 -8.54 -13.05 16.55
N THR A 121 -7.48 -13.31 15.77
CA THR A 121 -7.37 -14.49 14.90
C THR A 121 -7.20 -15.77 15.71
N GLU A 122 -6.44 -15.73 16.81
CA GLU A 122 -6.32 -16.89 17.71
C GLU A 122 -7.66 -17.22 18.40
N ALA A 123 -8.39 -16.20 18.87
CA ALA A 123 -9.71 -16.39 19.46
C ALA A 123 -10.71 -16.97 18.44
N PHE A 124 -10.67 -16.49 17.20
CA PHE A 124 -11.47 -17.03 16.11
C PHE A 124 -11.11 -18.49 15.80
N LEU A 125 -9.83 -18.85 15.73
CA LEU A 125 -9.39 -20.22 15.49
C LEU A 125 -9.75 -21.18 16.63
N GLN A 126 -9.67 -20.72 17.89
CA GLN A 126 -10.13 -21.49 19.03
C GLN A 126 -11.64 -21.75 18.96
N PHE A 127 -12.43 -20.74 18.62
CA PHE A 127 -13.88 -20.88 18.42
C PHE A 127 -14.22 -21.92 17.34
N ILE A 128 -13.55 -21.88 16.18
CA ILE A 128 -13.78 -22.84 15.08
C ILE A 128 -13.38 -24.28 15.48
N ARG A 129 -12.28 -24.44 16.23
CA ARG A 129 -11.86 -25.77 16.75
C ARG A 129 -12.88 -26.35 17.73
N ASN A 130 -13.45 -25.51 18.58
CA ASN A 130 -14.47 -25.91 19.54
C ASN A 130 -15.76 -26.34 18.84
N ILE A 131 -16.18 -25.66 17.75
CA ILE A 131 -17.32 -26.09 16.92
C ILE A 131 -17.07 -27.44 16.24
N SER A 132 -15.85 -27.65 15.75
CA SER A 132 -15.50 -28.88 15.01
C SER A 132 -15.44 -30.12 15.91
N SER A 133 -15.34 -29.93 17.22
CA SER A 133 -15.29 -31.03 18.20
C SER A 133 -16.68 -31.54 18.59
N ASP A 134 -17.73 -30.75 18.33
CA ASP A 134 -19.11 -30.98 18.79
C ASP A 134 -19.98 -31.75 17.77
N SER A 135 -19.38 -32.20 16.66
CA SER A 135 -20.07 -32.92 15.57
C SER A 135 -19.71 -34.42 15.48
N GLY A 136 -19.04 -34.96 16.50
CA GLY A 136 -18.70 -36.39 16.61
C GLY A 136 -19.31 -37.04 17.84
N GLY A 137 -20.63 -37.27 17.83
CA GLY A 137 -21.29 -37.86 19.00
C GLY A 137 -22.76 -38.25 18.84
N GLU A 138 -23.22 -38.68 17.66
CA GLU A 138 -24.40 -39.54 17.55
C GLU A 138 -24.09 -40.71 16.63
N LYS A 139 -23.96 -41.90 17.23
CA LYS A 139 -24.59 -43.15 16.81
C LYS A 139 -24.47 -44.19 17.92
#